data_AF-A0A9D9E721-F1
#
_entry.id   AF-A0A9D9E721-F1
#
_cell.length_a   1.000
_cell.length_b   1.000
_cell.length_c   1.000
_cell.angle_alpha   90.00
_cell.angle_beta   90.00
_cell.angle_gamma   90.00
#
_symmetry.space_group_name_H-M   'P 1'
#
loop_
_entity.id
_entity.type
_entity.pdbx_description
1 polymer ?
#
loop_
_entity_poly.entity_id
_entity_poly.type
_entity_poly.pdbx_seq_one_letter_code
_entity_poly.pdbx_strand_id
1 'polypeptide(L)'
;IKNQKFDLIVSNPPYISKDEIDLMDSSVLNYEPHDALFASENGLLFYKKILPELDSFLSDHGKAYFEFGFRQKNKIKQLCNKFCGNKFMFEFKKDVSNNDRMLKIKRNLNNK
;
A
#
# COMPACT_ATOMS: atom_id res chain seq x y z
N ILE A 1 -1.46 -10.05 -17.98
CA ILE A 1 -1.09 -8.63 -17.81
C ILE A 1 0.44 -8.43 -17.84
N LYS A 2 1.20 -9.17 -18.66
CA LYS A 2 2.63 -8.86 -18.83
C LYS A 2 2.75 -7.69 -19.82
N ASN A 3 3.59 -6.71 -19.50
CA ASN A 3 3.93 -5.53 -20.31
C ASN A 3 2.83 -4.47 -20.50
N GLN A 4 1.80 -4.45 -19.65
CA GLN A 4 0.86 -3.32 -19.61
C GLN A 4 1.21 -2.38 -18.47
N LYS A 5 1.32 -1.08 -18.81
CA LYS A 5 1.43 0.00 -17.85
C LYS A 5 0.06 0.62 -17.63
N PHE A 6 -0.21 1.03 -16.40
CA PHE A 6 -1.47 1.60 -15.96
C PHE A 6 -1.26 3.05 -15.51
N ASP A 7 -2.23 3.90 -15.83
CA ASP A 7 -2.29 5.27 -15.33
C ASP A 7 -2.80 5.35 -13.88
N LEU A 8 -3.53 4.31 -13.46
CA LEU A 8 -4.07 4.21 -12.12
C LEU A 8 -3.96 2.77 -11.62
N ILE A 9 -3.27 2.61 -10.49
CA ILE A 9 -3.24 1.36 -9.74
C ILE A 9 -3.88 1.63 -8.38
N VAL A 10 -4.91 0.90 -8.00
CA VAL A 10 -5.55 1.02 -6.68
C VAL A 10 -5.65 -0.35 -6.06
N SER A 11 -5.35 -0.48 -4.78
CA SER A 11 -5.58 -1.71 -4.03
C SER A 11 -5.86 -1.40 -2.57
N ASN A 12 -6.86 -2.07 -2.00
CA ASN A 12 -6.98 -2.28 -0.57
C ASN A 12 -6.51 -3.71 -0.27
N PRO A 13 -5.20 -3.95 -0.10
CA PRO A 13 -4.67 -5.28 0.18
C PRO A 13 -5.03 -5.73 1.60
N PRO A 14 -5.13 -7.04 1.87
CA PRO A 14 -5.25 -7.53 3.23
C PRO A 14 -4.06 -7.06 4.07
N TYR A 15 -4.32 -6.55 5.26
CA TYR A 15 -3.29 -5.96 6.11
C TYR A 15 -3.25 -6.46 7.56
N ILE A 16 -4.19 -7.33 7.98
CA ILE A 16 -4.33 -7.73 9.39
C ILE A 16 -3.51 -8.98 9.67
N SER A 17 -2.67 -8.91 10.70
CA SER A 17 -2.07 -10.13 11.27
C SER A 17 -3.10 -10.89 12.10
N LYS A 18 -3.05 -12.23 12.09
CA LYS A 18 -3.91 -13.06 12.95
C LYS A 18 -3.76 -12.70 14.43
N ASP A 19 -2.60 -12.19 14.84
CA ASP A 19 -2.31 -11.81 16.22
C ASP A 19 -2.83 -10.39 16.58
N GLU A 20 -3.39 -9.65 15.62
CA GLU A 20 -3.89 -8.28 15.81
C GLU A 20 -5.42 -8.19 15.77
N ILE A 21 -6.13 -9.32 15.65
CA ILE A 21 -7.60 -9.38 15.62
C ILE A 21 -8.21 -8.69 16.85
N ASP A 22 -7.69 -8.98 18.04
CA ASP A 22 -8.23 -8.47 19.31
C ASP A 22 -8.03 -6.95 19.49
N LEU A 23 -7.20 -6.33 18.65
CA LEU A 23 -6.90 -4.90 18.66
C LEU A 23 -7.66 -4.13 17.56
N MET A 24 -8.44 -4.82 16.74
CA MET A 24 -9.18 -4.22 15.64
C MET A 24 -10.50 -3.64 16.12
N ASP A 25 -10.93 -2.58 15.44
CA ASP A 25 -12.28 -2.06 15.61
C ASP A 25 -13.28 -3.15 15.22
N SER A 26 -14.31 -3.34 16.04
CA SER A 26 -15.34 -4.36 15.82
C SER A 26 -16.03 -4.16 14.48
N SER A 27 -16.13 -2.93 13.98
CA SER A 27 -16.67 -2.64 12.65
C SER A 27 -15.86 -3.30 11.52
N VAL A 28 -14.53 -3.32 11.60
CA VAL A 28 -13.68 -3.93 10.58
C VAL A 28 -13.88 -5.46 10.56
N LEU A 29 -13.91 -6.08 11.74
CA LEU A 29 -14.14 -7.53 11.86
C LEU A 29 -15.54 -7.95 11.42
N ASN A 30 -16.54 -7.09 11.62
CA ASN A 30 -17.95 -7.41 11.35
C ASN A 30 -18.37 -7.14 9.90
N TYR A 31 -17.71 -6.22 9.19
CA TYR A 31 -18.15 -5.76 7.86
C TYR A 31 -17.20 -6.12 6.71
N GLU A 32 -15.95 -6.52 6.96
CA GLU A 32 -15.03 -6.97 5.91
C GLU A 32 -14.93 -8.51 5.84
N PRO A 33 -14.83 -9.11 4.63
CA PRO A 33 -14.64 -10.56 4.48
C PRO A 33 -13.33 -11.04 5.12
N HIS A 34 -13.34 -12.17 5.84
CA HIS A 34 -12.15 -12.72 6.51
C HIS A 34 -10.96 -12.94 5.57
N ASP A 35 -11.18 -13.35 4.32
CA ASP A 35 -10.11 -13.54 3.33
C ASP A 35 -9.48 -12.22 2.87
N ALA A 36 -10.20 -11.10 2.98
CA ALA A 36 -9.70 -9.75 2.71
C ALA A 36 -8.99 -9.14 3.94
N LEU A 37 -9.10 -9.76 5.11
CA LEU A 37 -8.54 -9.26 6.36
C LEU A 37 -7.15 -9.84 6.60
N PHE A 38 -7.00 -11.17 6.52
CA PHE A 38 -5.78 -11.84 6.96
C PHE A 38 -4.63 -11.78 5.95
N ALA A 39 -3.50 -11.29 6.42
CA ALA A 39 -2.33 -11.09 5.59
C ALA A 39 -1.08 -11.77 6.16
N SER A 40 -0.35 -12.44 5.28
CA SER A 40 0.96 -12.98 5.62
C SER A 40 1.96 -11.86 5.94
N GLU A 41 2.96 -12.19 6.76
CA GLU A 41 4.04 -11.27 7.17
C GLU A 41 3.56 -9.95 7.81
N ASN A 42 2.52 -10.01 8.63
CA ASN A 42 1.93 -8.85 9.30
C ASN A 42 1.41 -7.78 8.32
N GLY A 43 0.82 -8.22 7.19
CA GLY A 43 0.25 -7.30 6.19
C GLY A 43 1.23 -6.61 5.26
N LEU A 44 2.51 -6.98 5.30
CA LEU A 44 3.55 -6.34 4.49
C LEU A 44 3.90 -7.09 3.21
N LEU A 45 3.44 -8.33 3.04
CA LEU A 45 3.77 -9.14 1.87
C LEU A 45 3.39 -8.46 0.55
N PHE A 46 2.21 -7.83 0.51
CA PHE A 46 1.75 -7.05 -0.65
C PHE A 46 2.78 -5.98 -1.03
N TYR A 47 3.18 -5.15 -0.05
CA TYR A 47 4.13 -4.06 -0.25
C TYR A 47 5.52 -4.55 -0.69
N LYS A 48 5.98 -5.68 -0.13
CA LYS A 48 7.25 -6.29 -0.52
C LYS A 48 7.26 -6.81 -1.95
N LYS A 49 6.09 -7.18 -2.50
CA LYS A 49 5.94 -7.65 -3.89
C LYS A 49 5.72 -6.51 -4.87
N ILE A 50 4.81 -5.57 -4.57
CA ILE A 50 4.41 -4.55 -5.54
C ILE A 50 5.44 -3.43 -5.70
N LEU A 51 6.12 -3.01 -4.62
CA LEU A 51 7.03 -1.87 -4.68
C LEU A 51 8.25 -2.11 -5.60
N PRO A 52 8.90 -3.29 -5.59
CA PRO A 52 9.98 -3.59 -6.53
C PRO A 52 9.52 -3.66 -7.99
N GLU A 53 8.29 -4.08 -8.24
CA GLU A 53 7.76 -4.30 -9.60
C GLU A 53 7.02 -3.07 -10.17
N LEU A 54 6.79 -2.03 -9.36
CA LEU A 54 5.96 -0.89 -9.70
C LEU A 54 6.41 -0.17 -10.98
N ASP A 55 7.70 -0.15 -11.27
CA ASP A 55 8.28 0.44 -12.48
C ASP A 55 7.80 -0.25 -13.77
N SER A 56 7.52 -1.54 -13.71
CA SER A 56 7.01 -2.30 -14.84
C SER A 56 5.52 -2.10 -15.08
N PHE A 57 4.77 -1.67 -14.06
CA PHE A 57 3.32 -1.55 -14.10
C PHE A 57 2.79 -0.12 -14.14
N LEU A 58 3.55 0.88 -13.70
CA LEU A 58 3.06 2.26 -13.64
C LEU A 58 3.51 3.06 -14.87
N SER A 59 2.56 3.74 -15.53
CA SER A 59 2.84 4.66 -16.64
C SER A 59 3.64 5.88 -16.17
N ASP A 60 4.19 6.66 -17.11
CA ASP A 60 5.03 7.82 -16.81
C ASP A 60 4.30 8.87 -15.95
N HIS A 61 3.00 9.07 -16.20
CA HIS A 61 2.14 9.99 -15.45
C HIS A 61 1.19 9.29 -14.47
N GLY A 62 1.34 7.97 -14.32
CA GLY A 62 0.48 7.14 -13.51
C GLY A 62 0.63 7.37 -12.01
N LYS A 63 -0.41 6.98 -11.27
CA LYS A 63 -0.45 7.03 -9.80
C LYS A 63 -0.89 5.70 -9.22
N ALA A 64 -0.28 5.32 -8.11
CA ALA A 64 -0.68 4.16 -7.34
C ALA A 64 -1.21 4.59 -5.97
N TYR A 65 -2.28 3.95 -5.51
CA TYR A 65 -2.95 4.19 -4.23
C TYR A 65 -3.16 2.88 -3.51
N PHE A 66 -2.60 2.74 -2.31
CA PHE A 66 -2.69 1.52 -1.53
C PHE A 66 -3.19 1.82 -0.13
N GLU A 67 -4.20 1.08 0.31
CA GLU A 67 -4.70 1.18 1.69
C GLU A 67 -3.86 0.33 2.65
N PHE A 68 -3.69 0.79 3.89
CA PHE A 68 -2.98 0.06 4.95
C PHE A 68 -3.56 0.29 6.34
N GLY A 69 -3.27 -0.64 7.24
CA GLY A 69 -3.67 -0.57 8.65
C GLY A 69 -2.85 0.47 9.44
N PHE A 70 -3.48 1.13 10.41
CA PHE A 70 -2.95 2.34 11.08
C PHE A 70 -1.54 2.20 11.68
N ARG A 71 -1.13 0.98 12.06
CA ARG A 71 0.18 0.70 12.67
C ARG A 71 1.29 0.46 11.65
N GLN A 72 0.97 0.30 10.37
CA GLN A 72 1.92 -0.15 9.36
C GLN A 72 2.70 0.98 8.70
N LYS A 73 2.28 2.24 8.87
CA LYS A 73 2.90 3.41 8.23
C LYS A 73 4.43 3.41 8.31
N ASN A 74 4.99 3.20 9.49
CA ASN A 74 6.45 3.24 9.68
C ASN A 74 7.16 2.12 8.93
N LYS A 75 6.61 0.90 8.93
CA LYS A 75 7.18 -0.25 8.21
C LYS A 75 7.05 -0.07 6.69
N ILE A 76 5.89 0.42 6.22
CA ILE A 76 5.67 0.75 4.80
C ILE A 76 6.61 1.86 4.35
N LYS A 77 6.82 2.90 5.18
CA LYS A 77 7.78 3.98 4.88
C LYS A 77 9.20 3.44 4.69
N GLN A 78 9.63 2.47 5.51
CA GLN A 78 10.93 1.81 5.33
C GLN A 78 11.01 1.04 4.01
N LEU A 79 9.94 0.31 3.64
CA LEU A 79 9.86 -0.38 2.34
C LEU A 79 9.89 0.60 1.17
N CYS A 80 9.14 1.70 1.24
CA CYS A 80 9.18 2.75 0.23
C CYS A 80 10.58 3.35 0.09
N ASN A 81 11.23 3.72 1.20
CA ASN A 81 12.61 4.21 1.18
C ASN A 81 13.58 3.21 0.54
N LYS A 82 13.37 1.92 0.77
CA LYS A 82 14.21 0.84 0.21
C LYS A 82 14.00 0.65 -1.29
N PHE A 83 12.76 0.71 -1.78
CA PHE A 83 12.41 0.27 -3.15
C PHE A 83 12.04 1.39 -4.12
N CYS A 84 11.56 2.54 -3.65
CA CYS A 84 11.19 3.65 -4.52
C CYS A 84 12.42 4.35 -5.12
N GLY A 85 13.51 4.44 -4.35
CA GLY A 85 14.71 5.20 -4.71
C GLY A 85 14.35 6.61 -5.19
N ASN A 86 15.08 7.09 -6.20
CA ASN A 86 14.82 8.39 -6.82
C ASN A 86 13.70 8.33 -7.89
N LYS A 87 13.27 7.13 -8.30
CA LYS A 87 12.30 6.95 -9.40
C LYS A 87 10.88 7.35 -9.01
N PHE A 88 10.53 7.23 -7.73
CA PHE A 88 9.18 7.46 -7.24
C PHE A 88 9.15 8.42 -6.05
N MET A 89 8.11 9.24 -6.01
CA MET A 89 7.71 10.01 -4.83
C MET A 89 6.54 9.32 -4.16
N PHE A 90 6.50 9.34 -2.82
CA PHE A 90 5.38 8.79 -2.08
C PHE A 90 4.90 9.72 -0.95
N GLU A 91 3.61 9.68 -0.66
CA GLU A 91 2.96 10.42 0.42
C GLU A 91 1.96 9.53 1.15
N PHE A 92 1.81 9.75 2.47
CA PHE A 92 0.78 9.13 3.28
C PHE A 92 -0.38 10.11 3.46
N LYS A 93 -1.61 9.64 3.26
CA LYS A 93 -2.83 10.41 3.51
C LYS A 93 -3.67 9.76 4.58
N LYS A 94 -4.39 10.63 5.26
CA LYS A 94 -5.33 10.26 6.31
C LYS A 94 -6.73 10.06 5.74
N ASP A 95 -7.52 9.23 6.41
CA ASP A 95 -8.96 9.13 6.20
C ASP A 95 -9.71 10.31 6.86
N VAL A 96 -11.05 10.30 6.73
CA VAL A 96 -11.94 11.29 7.35
C VAL A 96 -11.91 11.26 8.88
N SER A 97 -11.45 10.15 9.46
CA SER A 97 -11.26 9.95 10.90
C SER A 97 -9.84 10.33 11.37
N ASN A 98 -9.05 10.98 10.51
CA ASN A 98 -7.70 11.48 10.79
C ASN A 98 -6.64 10.37 11.04
N ASN A 99 -6.93 9.13 10.64
CA ASN A 99 -6.00 8.00 10.70
C ASN A 99 -5.20 7.86 9.41
N ASP A 100 -3.91 7.57 9.51
CA ASP A 100 -3.10 7.20 8.34
C ASP A 100 -3.64 5.90 7.73
N ARG A 101 -4.10 5.98 6.47
CA ARG A 101 -4.79 4.88 5.77
C ARG A 101 -4.32 4.65 4.34
N MET A 102 -3.78 5.67 3.67
CA MET A 102 -3.55 5.58 2.23
C MET A 102 -2.12 6.00 1.85
N LEU A 103 -1.40 5.11 1.18
CA LEU A 103 -0.13 5.39 0.54
C LEU A 103 -0.41 5.78 -0.91
N LYS A 104 0.08 6.95 -1.34
CA LYS A 104 0.11 7.33 -2.75
C LYS A 104 1.53 7.31 -3.25
N ILE A 105 1.73 6.74 -4.44
CA ILE A 105 3.00 6.74 -5.16
C ILE A 105 2.80 7.34 -6.56
N LYS A 106 3.77 8.13 -7.02
CA LYS A 106 3.86 8.63 -8.40
C LYS A 106 5.32 8.63 -8.85
N ARG A 107 5.57 8.61 -10.15
CA ARG A 107 6.93 8.79 -10.69
C ARG A 107 7.47 10.18 -10.37
N ASN A 108 8.77 10.24 -10.11
CA ASN A 108 9.51 11.49 -10.07
C ASN A 108 9.91 11.88 -11.50
N LEU A 109 9.21 12.87 -12.05
CA LEU A 109 9.43 13.31 -13.44
C LEU A 109 10.70 14.16 -13.61
N ASN A 110 11.35 14.55 -12.52
CA ASN A 110 12.57 15.38 -12.54
C ASN A 110 13.86 14.55 -12.74
N ASN A 111 13.74 13.23 -12.93
CA ASN A 111 14.87 12.29 -13.11
C ASN A 111 14.93 11.68 -14.52
N LYS A 112 14.47 12.42 -15.54
CA LYS A 112 14.78 12.11 -16.95
C LYS A 112 16.04 12.83 -17.38
#